data_AF-A0A3G8Y095-F1
#
_entry.id   AF-A0A3G8Y095-F1
#
_cell.length_a   1.000
_cell.length_b   1.000
_cell.length_c   1.000
_cell.angle_alpha   90.00
_cell.angle_beta   90.00
_cell.angle_gamma   90.00
#
_symmetry.space_group_name_H-M   'P 1'
#
loop_
_entity.id
_entity.type
_entity.pdbx_description
1 polymer ?
#
loop_
_entity_poly.entity_id
_entity_poly.type
_entity_poly.pdbx_seq_one_letter_code
_entity_poly.pdbx_strand_id
1 'polypeptide(L)'
;MENTNDENIHKLLNDDTFREAIYLASPFLMLEIEKSFSQKDFSQIPGKLKNTILKYMSRITTRSTPFGLFASVGIVHFSSIETDNRNLQSSKTCMRDTKIDMHFLVNLAHHFSEIPEIIQHLKFFLIIVFTKLAIKYVL
;
A
#
# COMPACT_ATOMS: atom_id res chain seq x y z
N MET A 1 13.56 -11.95 31.48
CA MET A 1 12.32 -12.31 30.76
C MET A 1 12.30 -11.64 29.38
N GLU A 2 13.41 -11.65 28.62
CA GLU A 2 13.53 -10.94 27.33
C GLU A 2 13.35 -11.85 26.09
N ASN A 3 13.43 -13.18 26.22
CA ASN A 3 13.47 -14.07 25.05
C ASN A 3 12.13 -14.24 24.30
N THR A 4 10.99 -14.04 24.93
CA THR A 4 9.68 -14.36 24.30
C THR A 4 9.28 -13.36 23.22
N ASN A 5 9.74 -12.10 23.31
CA ASN A 5 9.37 -11.07 22.35
C ASN A 5 10.17 -11.18 21.05
N ASP A 6 11.46 -11.49 21.15
CA ASP A 6 12.37 -11.58 20.01
C ASP A 6 12.06 -12.79 19.11
N GLU A 7 11.66 -13.94 19.69
CA GLU A 7 11.21 -15.11 18.93
C GLU A 7 9.93 -14.84 18.14
N ASN A 8 8.98 -14.09 18.72
CA ASN A 8 7.74 -13.72 18.04
C ASN A 8 7.99 -12.74 16.89
N ILE A 9 8.90 -11.79 17.08
CA ILE A 9 9.33 -10.86 16.02
C ILE A 9 10.04 -11.63 14.91
N HIS A 10 10.89 -12.60 15.25
CA HIS A 10 11.57 -13.44 14.27
C HIS A 10 10.57 -14.23 13.41
N LYS A 11 9.51 -14.79 14.01
CA LYS A 11 8.43 -15.45 13.26
C LYS A 11 7.73 -14.48 12.30
N LEU A 12 7.38 -13.27 12.77
CA LEU A 12 6.70 -12.29 11.94
C LEU A 12 7.55 -11.78 10.78
N LEU A 13 8.87 -11.60 10.97
CA LEU A 13 9.79 -11.19 9.91
C LEU A 13 10.01 -12.27 8.84
N ASN A 14 9.66 -13.52 9.14
CA ASN A 14 9.65 -14.64 8.20
C ASN A 14 8.25 -14.92 7.62
N ASP A 15 7.22 -14.17 8.03
CA ASP A 15 5.88 -14.29 7.45
C ASP A 15 5.83 -13.57 6.09
N ASP A 16 5.46 -14.31 5.03
CA ASP A 16 5.45 -13.78 3.67
C ASP A 16 4.45 -12.63 3.50
N THR A 17 3.31 -12.68 4.19
CA THR A 17 2.28 -11.63 4.12
C THR A 17 2.79 -10.34 4.74
N PHE A 18 3.46 -10.43 5.90
CA PHE A 18 4.11 -9.30 6.54
C PHE A 18 5.20 -8.71 5.67
N ARG A 19 6.09 -9.55 5.11
CA ARG A 19 7.18 -9.11 4.23
C ARG A 19 6.65 -8.42 2.97
N GLU A 20 5.62 -8.97 2.34
CA GLU A 20 4.96 -8.35 1.19
C GLU A 20 4.36 -6.98 1.56
N ALA A 21 3.68 -6.91 2.71
CA ALA A 21 3.09 -5.66 3.20
C ALA A 21 4.16 -4.58 3.45
N ILE A 22 5.31 -4.95 4.02
CA ILE A 22 6.45 -4.05 4.21
C ILE A 22 7.04 -3.63 2.86
N TYR A 23 7.24 -4.56 1.93
CA TYR A 23 7.77 -4.26 0.60
C TYR A 23 6.92 -3.24 -0.14
N LEU A 24 5.60 -3.41 -0.14
CA LEU A 24 4.67 -2.46 -0.77
C LEU A 24 4.66 -1.09 -0.09
N ALA A 25 4.89 -1.05 1.22
CA ALA A 25 4.95 0.20 1.98
C ALA A 25 6.29 0.93 1.81
N SER A 26 7.39 0.19 1.81
CA SER A 26 8.75 0.71 1.75
C SER A 26 9.73 -0.36 1.24
N PRO A 27 10.03 -0.38 -0.07
CA PRO A 27 10.99 -1.31 -0.65
C PRO A 27 12.38 -1.18 -0.02
N PHE A 28 12.82 0.04 0.30
CA PHE A 28 14.10 0.30 0.96
C PHE A 28 14.21 -0.36 2.33
N LEU A 29 13.15 -0.27 3.14
CA LEU A 29 13.11 -0.95 4.43
C LEU A 29 13.19 -2.46 4.26
N MET A 30 12.47 -3.02 3.28
CA MET A 30 12.51 -4.45 3.02
C MET A 30 13.92 -4.91 2.63
N LEU A 31 14.61 -4.15 1.77
CA LEU A 31 16.00 -4.43 1.41
C LEU A 31 16.95 -4.35 2.62
N GLU A 32 16.76 -3.38 3.53
CA GLU A 32 17.55 -3.30 4.76
C GLU A 32 17.28 -4.47 5.71
N ILE A 33 16.01 -4.90 5.81
CA ILE A 33 15.61 -6.09 6.57
C ILE A 33 16.31 -7.31 5.98
N GLU A 34 16.23 -7.53 4.66
CA GLU A 34 16.88 -8.67 4.01
C GLU A 34 18.39 -8.68 4.27
N LYS A 35 19.08 -7.55 4.04
CA LYS A 35 20.52 -7.45 4.30
C LYS A 35 20.91 -7.76 5.75
N SER A 36 20.07 -7.36 6.70
CA SER A 36 20.39 -7.45 8.14
C SER A 36 19.87 -8.72 8.81
N PHE A 37 18.88 -9.38 8.21
CA PHE A 37 18.08 -10.44 8.82
C PHE A 37 18.09 -11.76 8.04
N SER A 38 18.90 -11.91 6.98
CA SER A 38 19.10 -13.18 6.26
C SER A 38 19.72 -14.30 7.12
N GLN A 39 19.10 -14.71 8.24
CA GLN A 39 19.51 -15.71 9.26
C GLN A 39 20.25 -15.19 10.50
N LYS A 40 20.19 -13.88 10.79
CA LYS A 40 20.73 -13.31 12.04
C LYS A 40 19.62 -13.15 13.08
N ASP A 41 19.97 -13.33 14.36
CA ASP A 41 19.06 -13.02 15.46
C ASP A 41 18.61 -11.56 15.39
N PHE A 42 17.36 -11.31 15.75
CA PHE A 42 16.82 -9.96 15.81
C PHE A 42 17.71 -9.06 16.68
N SER A 43 18.31 -9.60 17.75
CA SER A 43 19.25 -8.91 18.64
C SER A 43 20.46 -8.28 17.90
N GLN A 44 20.87 -8.84 16.75
CA GLN A 44 22.01 -8.37 15.96
C GLN A 44 21.64 -7.27 14.95
N ILE A 45 20.36 -6.97 14.78
CA ILE A 45 19.90 -5.89 13.89
C ILE A 45 20.26 -4.51 14.49
N PRO A 46 20.72 -3.54 13.68
CA PRO A 46 20.96 -2.17 14.14
C PRO A 46 19.75 -1.56 14.84
N GLY A 47 19.96 -0.87 15.96
CA GLY A 47 18.88 -0.31 16.79
C GLY A 47 17.92 0.63 16.04
N LYS A 48 18.43 1.41 15.07
CA LYS A 48 17.58 2.27 14.22
C LYS A 48 16.63 1.44 13.35
N LEU A 49 17.12 0.36 12.74
CA LEU A 49 16.32 -0.54 11.92
C LEU A 49 15.28 -1.29 12.77
N LYS A 50 15.67 -1.79 13.95
CA LYS A 50 14.73 -2.38 14.93
C LYS A 50 13.58 -1.44 15.24
N ASN A 51 13.88 -0.18 15.57
CA ASN A 51 12.86 0.82 15.88
C ASN A 51 11.91 1.06 14.69
N THR A 52 12.43 1.08 13.47
CA THR A 52 11.60 1.20 12.26
C THR A 52 10.70 -0.03 12.07
N ILE A 53 11.25 -1.24 12.20
CA ILE A 53 10.47 -2.49 12.12
C ILE A 53 9.33 -2.48 13.14
N LEU A 54 9.62 -2.14 14.40
CA LEU A 54 8.61 -2.08 15.48
C LEU A 54 7.51 -1.06 15.19
N LYS A 55 7.82 0.09 14.55
CA LYS A 55 6.80 1.06 14.12
C LYS A 55 5.85 0.47 13.08
N TYR A 56 6.36 -0.28 12.12
CA TYR A 56 5.54 -0.95 11.11
C TYR A 56 4.71 -2.10 11.70
N MET A 57 5.29 -2.89 12.60
CA MET A 57 4.57 -3.94 13.35
C MET A 57 3.40 -3.35 14.15
N SER A 58 3.65 -2.25 14.86
CA SER A 58 2.59 -1.53 15.58
C SER A 58 1.51 -1.03 14.62
N ARG A 59 1.89 -0.50 13.44
CA ARG A 59 0.92 -0.02 12.44
C ARG A 59 -0.01 -1.13 11.94
N ILE A 60 0.52 -2.29 11.60
CA ILE A 60 -0.27 -3.43 11.06
C ILE A 60 -1.19 -4.02 12.13
N THR A 61 -0.75 -4.08 13.38
CA THR A 61 -1.51 -4.75 14.44
C THR A 61 -2.50 -3.84 15.16
N THR A 62 -2.29 -2.52 15.17
CA THR A 62 -3.08 -1.59 16.00
C THR A 62 -3.86 -0.52 15.25
N ARG A 63 -3.54 -0.21 13.98
CA ARG A 63 -4.21 0.87 13.24
C ARG A 63 -5.13 0.34 12.16
N SER A 64 -6.38 0.82 12.15
CA SER A 64 -7.40 0.50 11.14
C SER A 64 -7.36 1.40 9.90
N THR A 65 -6.41 2.33 9.79
CA THR A 65 -6.30 3.25 8.64
C THR A 65 -5.83 2.48 7.39
N PRO A 66 -6.65 2.38 6.31
CA PRO A 66 -6.31 1.60 5.12
C PRO A 66 -5.03 2.12 4.45
N PHE A 67 -4.03 1.24 4.33
CA PHE A 67 -2.79 1.54 3.63
C PHE A 67 -2.11 0.24 3.18
N GLY A 68 -1.88 0.09 1.87
CA GLY A 68 -1.26 -1.10 1.29
C GLY A 68 -1.99 -2.38 1.74
N LEU A 69 -1.24 -3.31 2.33
CA LEU A 69 -1.75 -4.56 2.89
C LEU A 69 -1.93 -4.52 4.42
N PHE A 70 -1.88 -3.35 5.06
CA PHE A 70 -1.93 -3.24 6.53
C PHE A 70 -3.35 -3.28 7.10
N ALA A 71 -4.36 -2.95 6.30
CA ALA A 71 -5.76 -3.00 6.70
C ALA A 71 -6.65 -3.22 5.48
N SER A 72 -7.82 -3.80 5.70
CA SER A 72 -8.86 -4.01 4.69
C SER A 72 -10.06 -3.10 4.96
N VAL A 73 -10.87 -2.90 3.93
CA VAL A 73 -12.13 -2.16 4.02
C VAL A 73 -13.28 -3.08 3.63
N GLY A 74 -14.42 -2.92 4.29
CA GLY A 74 -15.60 -3.75 4.04
C GLY A 74 -16.88 -3.00 4.36
N ILE A 75 -17.95 -3.43 3.71
CA ILE A 75 -19.31 -2.89 3.93
C ILE A 75 -20.03 -3.82 4.91
N VAL A 76 -20.62 -3.21 5.95
CA VAL A 76 -21.46 -3.89 6.94
C VAL A 76 -22.90 -3.40 6.78
N HIS A 77 -23.85 -4.30 6.98
CA HIS A 77 -25.29 -3.98 6.96
C HIS A 77 -25.83 -4.03 8.38
N PHE A 78 -26.69 -3.09 8.73
CA PHE A 78 -27.38 -3.10 10.03
C PHE A 78 -28.56 -4.08 9.98
N SER A 79 -28.66 -4.99 10.96
CA SER A 79 -29.79 -5.92 11.12
C SER A 79 -30.45 -5.75 12.48
N SER A 80 -31.77 -5.92 12.55
CA SER A 80 -32.55 -5.88 13.80
C SER A 80 -32.35 -7.10 14.69
N ILE A 81 -31.77 -8.17 14.14
CA ILE A 81 -31.40 -9.39 14.86
C ILE A 81 -29.94 -9.25 15.27
N GLU A 82 -29.64 -9.44 16.55
CA GLU A 82 -28.28 -9.61 17.05
C GLU A 82 -27.69 -10.89 16.45
N THR A 83 -26.99 -10.73 15.34
CA THR A 83 -26.14 -11.78 14.78
C THR A 83 -24.76 -11.60 15.40
N ASP A 84 -24.20 -12.69 15.94
CA ASP A 84 -22.83 -12.71 16.44
C ASP A 84 -21.85 -12.55 15.25
N ASN A 85 -21.67 -11.30 14.83
CA ASN A 85 -20.89 -10.91 13.66
C ASN A 85 -19.37 -11.07 13.89
N ARG A 86 -18.94 -11.67 15.01
CA ARG A 86 -17.53 -11.98 15.29
C ARG A 86 -16.88 -12.87 14.22
N ASN A 87 -17.69 -13.59 13.43
CA ASN A 87 -17.23 -14.42 12.31
C ASN A 87 -17.29 -13.72 10.93
N LEU A 88 -17.10 -12.40 10.88
CA LEU A 88 -16.92 -11.64 9.62
C LEU A 88 -15.80 -12.19 8.71
N GLN A 89 -14.89 -13.01 9.25
CA GLN A 89 -13.76 -13.58 8.51
C GLN A 89 -14.07 -14.88 7.73
N SER A 90 -15.16 -15.63 7.99
CA SER A 90 -15.24 -17.00 7.45
C SER A 90 -15.86 -17.13 6.05
N SER A 91 -16.47 -16.08 5.48
CA SER A 91 -17.26 -16.21 4.24
C SER A 91 -16.93 -15.23 3.12
N LYS A 92 -16.10 -14.19 3.33
CA LYS A 92 -15.75 -13.22 2.28
C LYS A 92 -14.26 -13.27 2.00
N THR A 93 -13.91 -13.72 0.81
CA THR A 93 -12.55 -13.60 0.25
C THR A 93 -12.13 -12.14 0.29
N CYS A 94 -11.05 -11.83 1.00
CA CYS A 94 -10.44 -10.50 0.95
C CYS A 94 -9.90 -10.28 -0.47
N MET A 95 -10.54 -9.38 -1.23
CA MET A 95 -10.13 -9.08 -2.60
C MET A 95 -9.06 -7.99 -2.60
N ARG A 96 -7.99 -8.21 -3.36
CA ARG A 96 -6.91 -7.24 -3.56
C ARG A 96 -7.20 -6.40 -4.81
N ASP A 97 -7.37 -5.09 -4.64
CA ASP A 97 -7.43 -4.11 -5.73
C ASP A 97 -6.05 -3.41 -5.83
N THR A 98 -5.29 -3.69 -6.90
CA THR A 98 -3.95 -3.11 -7.11
C THR A 98 -4.00 -2.15 -8.28
N LYS A 99 -3.61 -0.90 -8.04
CA LYS A 99 -3.57 0.16 -9.05
C LYS A 99 -2.12 0.60 -9.27
N ILE A 100 -1.82 0.97 -10.50
CA ILE A 100 -0.55 1.59 -10.85
C ILE A 100 -0.53 3.00 -10.26
N ASP A 101 0.66 3.44 -9.86
CA ASP A 101 0.88 4.80 -9.34
C ASP A 101 0.34 5.87 -10.31
N MET A 102 -0.40 6.83 -9.76
CA MET A 102 -1.06 7.85 -10.57
C MET A 102 -0.07 8.77 -11.26
N HIS A 103 1.07 9.08 -10.63
CA HIS A 103 2.09 9.92 -11.25
C HIS A 103 2.74 9.19 -12.43
N PHE A 104 3.03 7.91 -12.30
CA PHE A 104 3.45 7.08 -13.43
C PHE A 104 2.41 7.06 -14.55
N LEU A 105 1.13 6.80 -14.24
CA LEU A 105 0.06 6.75 -15.25
C LEU A 105 -0.11 8.07 -16.00
N VAL A 106 -0.04 9.20 -15.29
CA VAL A 106 -0.11 10.54 -15.89
C VAL A 106 1.08 10.76 -16.82
N ASN A 107 2.30 10.46 -16.38
CA ASN A 107 3.49 10.61 -17.21
C ASN A 107 3.46 9.69 -18.44
N LEU A 108 2.96 8.47 -18.27
CA LEU A 108 2.79 7.53 -19.38
C LEU A 108 1.77 8.05 -20.40
N ALA A 109 0.64 8.59 -19.93
CA ALA A 109 -0.37 9.18 -20.80
C ALA A 109 0.19 10.41 -21.55
N HIS A 110 0.98 11.26 -20.88
CA HIS A 110 1.69 12.36 -21.52
C HIS A 110 2.66 11.86 -22.58
N HIS A 111 3.47 10.86 -22.26
CA HIS A 111 4.41 10.28 -23.22
C HIS A 111 3.70 9.75 -24.47
N PHE A 112 2.56 9.08 -24.33
CA PHE A 112 1.77 8.63 -25.48
C PHE A 112 1.18 9.78 -26.31
N SER A 113 0.89 10.93 -25.70
CA SER A 113 0.44 12.11 -26.44
C SER A 113 1.55 12.78 -27.27
N GLU A 114 2.82 12.52 -26.96
CA GLU A 114 3.96 13.04 -27.73
C GLU A 114 4.26 12.21 -28.98
N ILE A 115 3.70 11.00 -29.09
CA ILE A 115 3.93 10.07 -30.21
C ILE A 115 2.96 10.41 -31.35
N PRO A 116 3.45 10.87 -32.53
CA PRO A 116 2.62 11.35 -33.63
C PRO A 116 1.60 10.33 -34.15
N GLU A 117 1.94 9.04 -34.13
CA GLU A 117 1.06 7.96 -34.59
C GLU A 117 -0.06 7.67 -33.59
N ILE A 118 0.21 7.85 -32.29
CA ILE A 118 -0.75 7.54 -31.22
C ILE A 118 -1.72 8.70 -31.02
N ILE A 119 -1.24 9.94 -31.03
CA ILE A 119 -2.08 11.12 -30.81
C ILE A 119 -3.25 11.21 -31.80
N GLN A 120 -3.06 10.75 -33.03
CA GLN A 120 -4.10 10.71 -34.07
C GLN A 120 -5.29 9.81 -33.69
N HIS A 121 -5.08 8.85 -32.79
CA HIS A 121 -6.09 7.91 -32.32
C HIS A 121 -6.65 8.27 -30.94
N LEU A 122 -6.11 9.31 -30.28
CA LEU A 122 -6.58 9.77 -28.98
C LEU A 122 -7.81 10.68 -29.11
N LYS A 123 -8.73 10.56 -28.14
CA LYS A 123 -9.90 11.44 -28.03
C LYS A 123 -9.62 12.52 -27.00
N PHE A 124 -9.70 13.77 -27.42
CA PHE A 124 -9.56 14.94 -26.55
C PHE A 124 -10.92 15.53 -26.23
N PHE A 125 -11.10 15.92 -24.97
CA PHE A 125 -12.30 16.60 -24.49
C PHE A 125 -11.89 17.93 -23.86
N LEU A 126 -12.72 18.94 -24.04
CA LEU A 126 -12.50 20.24 -23.42
C LEU A 126 -12.75 20.13 -21.91
N ILE A 127 -11.78 20.56 -21.09
CA ILE A 127 -11.94 20.58 -19.64
C ILE A 127 -12.96 21.65 -19.26
N ILE A 128 -13.91 21.29 -18.40
CA ILE A 128 -15.10 22.11 -18.04
C ILE A 128 -14.70 23.47 -17.42
N VAL A 129 -13.50 23.61 -16.87
CA VAL A 129 -12.97 24.87 -16.30
C VAL A 129 -12.72 25.95 -17.37
N PHE A 130 -12.73 25.62 -18.67
CA PHE A 130 -12.58 26.58 -19.78
C PHE A 130 -13.85 27.40 -20.08
N THR A 131 -14.72 27.65 -19.11
CA THR A 131 -15.83 28.59 -19.30
C THR A 131 -15.35 30.05 -19.24
N LYS A 132 -14.93 30.54 -20.40
CA LYS A 132 -15.05 31.93 -20.89
C LYS A 132 -14.48 33.04 -19.98
N LEU A 133 -13.17 33.02 -19.74
CA LEU A 133 -12.44 34.28 -19.55
C LEU A 133 -11.93 34.72 -20.92
N ALA A 134 -12.40 35.88 -21.39
CA ALA A 134 -11.93 36.49 -22.61
C ALA A 134 -10.40 36.70 -22.59
N ILE A 135 -9.79 36.63 -23.78
CA ILE A 135 -8.50 37.21 -24.22
C ILE A 135 -7.49 36.16 -24.75
N LYS A 136 -7.27 36.30 -26.08
CA LYS A 136 -6.13 35.86 -26.92
C LYS A 136 -5.65 34.41 -26.82
N TYR A 137 -5.94 33.67 -27.89
CA TYR A 137 -5.07 32.60 -28.37
C TYR A 137 -3.68 33.18 -28.69
N VAL A 138 -2.64 32.68 -28.02
CA VAL A 138 -1.26 32.80 -28.50
C VAL A 138 -0.88 31.42 -29.01
N LEU A 139 -0.56 31.38 -30.30
CA LEU A 139 -0.01 30.24 -31.03
C LEU A 139 1.33 29.80 -30.43
#